data_AF-A0A0S6U3V2-F1
#
_entry.id   AF-A0A0S6U3V2-F1
#
_cell.length_a   1.000
_cell.length_b   1.000
_cell.length_c   1.000
_cell.angle_alpha   90.00
_cell.angle_beta   90.00
_cell.angle_gamma   90.00
#
_symmetry.space_group_name_H-M   'P 1'
#
loop_
_entity.id
_entity.type
_entity.pdbx_description
1 polymer ?
#
loop_
_entity_poly.entity_id
_entity_poly.type
_entity_poly.pdbx_seq_one_letter_code
_entity_poly.pdbx_strand_id
1 'polypeptide(L)' 'MNFNGVEAIYYMNKPEDTIKFKNLAKKYNKIITGGSDFHGLTKTDGSHPDRIGATTLDQGNIEKLLKSIDSI' A
#
# COMPACT_ATOMS: atom_id res chain seq x y z
N MET A 1 10.47 -9.25 13.05
CA MET A 1 10.80 -7.84 12.78
C MET A 1 9.73 -6.97 13.41
N ASN A 2 10.11 -5.88 14.08
CA ASN A 2 9.18 -4.95 14.70
C ASN A 2 8.86 -3.81 13.71
N PHE A 3 7.75 -3.95 12.98
CA PHE A 3 7.22 -2.91 12.09
C PHE A 3 5.70 -2.81 12.27
N ASN A 4 5.14 -1.65 11.92
CA ASN A 4 3.73 -1.32 12.18
C ASN A 4 2.79 -1.64 11.01
N GLY A 5 3.29 -1.65 9.77
CA GLY A 5 2.47 -1.85 8.58
C GLY A 5 3.24 -2.44 7.40
N VAL A 6 2.51 -2.78 6.34
CA VAL A 6 3.06 -3.30 5.09
C VAL A 6 2.28 -2.72 3.91
N GLU A 7 3.00 -2.41 2.83
CA GLU A 7 2.39 -2.05 1.56
C GLU A 7 1.82 -3.32 0.91
N ALA A 8 0.53 -3.57 1.13
CA ALA A 8 -0.14 -4.74 0.58
C ALA A 8 -0.81 -4.45 -0.77
N ILE A 9 -1.01 -3.16 -1.09
CA ILE A 9 -1.65 -2.70 -2.32
C ILE A 9 -0.63 -1.85 -3.08
N TYR A 10 0.00 -2.45 -4.08
CA TYR A 10 1.08 -1.86 -4.86
C TYR A 10 0.82 -2.08 -6.35
N TYR A 11 1.29 -1.16 -7.20
CA TYR A 11 1.02 -1.18 -8.64
C TYR A 11 1.45 -2.47 -9.34
N MET A 12 2.59 -3.04 -8.93
CA MET A 12 3.13 -4.27 -9.54
C MET A 12 2.61 -5.57 -8.90
N ASN A 13 1.80 -5.49 -7.84
CA ASN A 13 1.25 -6.69 -7.23
C ASN A 13 0.26 -7.34 -8.18
N LYS A 14 0.38 -8.66 -8.37
CA LYS A 14 -0.72 -9.43 -8.93
C LYS A 14 -1.89 -9.48 -7.93
N PRO A 15 -3.13 -9.78 -8.36
CA PRO A 15 -4.27 -9.92 -7.46
C PRO A 15 -3.98 -10.90 -6.30
N GLU A 16 -3.32 -12.02 -6.57
CA GLU A 16 -2.92 -13.02 -5.58
C GLU A 16 -1.90 -12.49 -4.56
N ASP A 17 -0.96 -11.65 -4.98
CA ASP A 17 0.03 -11.01 -4.10
C ASP A 17 -0.66 -10.04 -3.15
N THR A 18 -1.57 -9.21 -3.69
CA THR A 18 -2.39 -8.29 -2.88
C THR A 18 -3.19 -9.05 -1.82
N ILE A 19 -3.84 -10.15 -2.20
CA ILE A 19 -4.59 -11.00 -1.27
C ILE A 19 -3.67 -11.59 -0.20
N LYS A 20 -2.52 -12.14 -0.61
CA LYS A 20 -1.52 -12.72 0.29
C LYS A 20 -1.02 -11.69 1.32
N PHE A 21 -0.63 -10.49 0.88
CA PHE A 21 -0.12 -9.46 1.78
C PHE A 21 -1.20 -8.92 2.70
N LYS A 22 -2.44 -8.72 2.23
CA LYS A 22 -3.56 -8.32 3.09
C LYS A 22 -3.85 -9.38 4.16
N ASN A 23 -3.76 -10.67 3.82
CA ASN A 23 -3.96 -11.76 4.77
C ASN A 23 -2.83 -11.83 5.81
N LEU A 24 -1.58 -11.65 5.38
CA LEU A 24 -0.45 -11.58 6.31
C LEU A 24 -0.56 -10.38 7.25
N ALA A 25 -0.91 -9.19 6.73
CA ALA A 25 -1.11 -8.00 7.54
C ALA A 25 -2.18 -8.23 8.62
N LYS A 26 -3.34 -8.78 8.24
CA LYS A 26 -4.41 -9.14 9.19
C LYS A 26 -3.93 -10.16 10.24
N LYS A 27 -3.26 -11.24 9.80
CA LYS A 27 -2.76 -12.30 10.68
C LYS A 27 -1.83 -11.78 11.77
N TYR A 28 -0.99 -10.79 11.44
CA TYR A 28 0.00 -10.23 12.35
C TYR A 28 -0.39 -8.87 12.93
N ASN A 29 -1.66 -8.48 12.83
CA ASN A 29 -2.21 -7.20 13.28
C ASN A 29 -1.36 -5.99 12.81
N LYS A 30 -1.04 -5.96 11.51
CA LYS A 30 -0.30 -4.89 10.85
C LYS A 30 -1.23 -3.99 10.06
N ILE A 31 -0.86 -2.72 9.98
CA ILE A 31 -1.54 -1.73 9.14
C ILE A 31 -1.34 -2.10 7.68
N ILE A 32 -2.42 -2.05 6.90
CA ILE A 32 -2.36 -2.20 5.45
C ILE A 32 -2.16 -0.81 4.86
N THR A 33 -1.09 -0.63 4.09
CA THR A 33 -0.83 0.58 3.31
C THR A 33 -0.84 0.27 1.81
N GLY A 34 -0.82 1.31 1.00
CA GLY A 34 -0.78 1.22 -0.44
C GLY A 34 -0.44 2.54 -1.10
N GLY A 35 0.15 2.47 -2.28
CA GLY A 35 0.55 3.63 -3.06
C GLY A 35 0.79 3.24 -4.51
N SER A 36 0.67 4.23 -5.40
CA SER A 36 1.01 4.04 -6.80
C SER A 36 2.52 4.09 -7.03
N ASP A 37 3.27 4.66 -6.10
CA ASP A 37 4.71 4.91 -6.24
C ASP A 37 5.04 5.64 -7.57
N PHE A 38 4.31 6.73 -7.82
CA PHE A 38 4.42 7.47 -9.07
C PHE A 38 5.65 8.37 -9.06
N HIS A 39 6.54 8.22 -10.05
CA HIS A 39 7.82 8.96 -10.14
C HIS A 39 7.84 10.05 -11.22
N GLY A 40 6.68 10.45 -11.77
CA GLY A 40 6.57 11.53 -12.75
C GLY A 40 6.32 11.08 -14.19
N LEU A 41 6.26 12.04 -15.12
CA LEU A 41 5.95 11.82 -16.54
C LEU A 41 7.18 11.42 -17.40
N THR A 42 8.33 11.21 -16.77
CA THR A 42 9.55 10.77 -17.47
C THR A 42 9.50 9.27 -17.64
N LYS A 43 9.45 8.80 -18.90
CA LYS A 43 9.53 7.39 -19.37
C LYS A 43 9.25 6.34 -18.28
N THR A 44 8.08 5.71 -18.36
CA THR A 44 7.75 4.50 -17.60
C THR A 44 8.92 3.52 -17.68
N ASP A 45 9.41 3.09 -16.51
CA ASP A 45 10.43 2.06 -16.36
C ASP A 45 9.82 0.65 -16.36
N GLY A 46 8.52 0.55 -16.62
CA GLY A 46 7.73 -0.69 -16.57
C GLY A 46 7.34 -1.14 -15.16
N SER A 47 7.95 -0.59 -14.11
CA SER A 47 7.67 -0.91 -12.71
C SER A 47 6.81 0.13 -12.00
N HIS A 48 6.75 1.36 -12.50
CA HIS A 48 5.94 2.44 -11.94
C HIS A 48 4.84 2.89 -12.93
N PRO A 49 3.68 3.34 -12.41
CA PRO A 49 2.59 3.80 -13.25
C PRO A 49 2.89 5.16 -13.90
N ASP A 50 2.21 5.42 -15.01
CA ASP A 50 2.26 6.69 -15.76
C ASP A 50 1.34 7.79 -15.19
N ARG A 51 0.49 7.44 -14.21
CA ARG A 51 -0.46 8.35 -13.56
C ARG A 51 -0.43 8.24 -12.05
N ILE A 52 -0.57 9.39 -11.39
CA ILE A 52 -0.83 9.47 -9.95
C ILE A 52 -2.14 8.74 -9.63
N GLY A 53 -2.15 7.98 -8.53
CA GLY A 53 -3.34 7.26 -8.08
C GLY A 53 -3.72 6.05 -8.94
N ALA A 54 -2.77 5.47 -9.70
CA ALA A 54 -2.98 4.16 -10.36
C ALA A 54 -3.28 3.03 -9.36
N THR A 55 -2.87 3.23 -8.11
CA THR A 55 -3.20 2.41 -6.95
C THR A 55 -3.63 3.31 -5.81
N THR A 56 -4.68 2.95 -5.10
CA THR A 56 -5.26 3.74 -4.01
C THR A 56 -5.49 2.88 -2.78
N LEU A 57 -5.48 3.53 -1.62
CA LEU A 57 -5.88 2.94 -0.35
C LEU A 57 -7.33 3.31 -0.07
N ASP A 58 -8.13 2.36 0.40
CA ASP A 58 -9.51 2.65 0.80
C ASP A 58 -9.58 3.48 2.08
N GLN A 59 -10.69 4.18 2.26
CA GLN A 59 -10.92 5.05 3.41
C GLN A 59 -10.67 4.35 4.75
N GLY A 60 -11.11 3.10 4.92
CA GLY A 60 -10.97 2.38 6.18
C GLY A 60 -9.51 2.08 6.54
N ASN A 61 -8.65 1.86 5.55
CA ASN A 61 -7.22 1.71 5.77
C ASN A 61 -6.50 3.06 5.94
N ILE A 62 -6.94 4.12 5.26
CA ILE A 62 -6.46 5.50 5.50
C ILE A 62 -6.74 5.91 6.95
N GLU A 63 -7.96 5.71 7.45
CA GLU A 63 -8.33 6.05 8.82
C GLU A 63 -7.49 5.30 9.87
N LYS A 64 -7.18 4.02 9.62
CA LYS A 64 -6.29 3.23 10.50
C LYS A 64 -4.86 3.77 10.49
N LEU A 65 -4.36 4.15 9.31
CA LEU A 65 -3.04 4.76 9.17
C LEU A 65 -2.98 6.09 9.94
N LEU A 66 -3.94 6.99 9.73
CA LEU A 66 -3.99 8.28 10.42
C LEU A 66 -4.06 8.11 11.95
N LYS A 67 -4.95 7.24 12.44
CA LYS A 67 -5.02 6.92 13.88
C LYS A 67 -3.68 6.44 14.43
N SER A 68 -2.91 5.67 13.67
CA SER A 68 -1.60 5.18 14.12
C SER A 68 -0.51 6.26 14.17
N ILE A 69 -0.66 7.34 13.41
CA ILE A 69 0.26 8.48 13.38
C ILE A 69 -0.11 9.48 14.48
N ASP A 70 -1.41 9.73 14.67
CA ASP A 70 -1.95 10.67 15.66
C ASP A 70 -1.96 10.11 17.09
N SER A 71 -1.61 8.83 17.29
CA SER A 71 -1.57 8.19 18.62
C SER A 71 -0.27 8.50 19.41
N ILE A 72 0.21 9.75 19.37
CA ILE A 72 1.25 10.26 20.29
C ILE A 72 0.58 10.87 21.53
#